data_AF-A0A2H0CGZ1-F1
#
_entry.id   AF-A0A2H0CGZ1-F1
#
_cell.length_a   1.000
_cell.length_b   1.000
_cell.length_c   1.000
_cell.angle_alpha   90.00
_cell.angle_beta   90.00
_cell.angle_gamma   90.00
#
_symmetry.space_group_name_H-M   'P 1'
#
loop_
_entity.id
_entity.type
_entity.pdbx_description
1 polymer ?
#
loop_
_entity_poly.entity_id
_entity_poly.type
_entity_poly.pdbx_seq_one_letter_code
_entity_poly.pdbx_strand_id
1 'polypeptide(L)'
;MIEKNNKMLKNFLEIPYDDLEVINLKAKDRAEKVSPFLLEKEYRAFLQKEKRIKAITLCFTDLEGRFHMLDYDKKFLLNSADNLTFDGSSIRGFSQQHESDLFLTIDWASIRFLPSDVFG
;
A
#
# COMPACT_ATOMS: atom_id res chain seq x y z
N MET A 1 -35.53 -17.61 23.99
CA MET A 1 -35.15 -17.50 22.57
C MET A 1 -33.80 -16.83 22.53
N ILE A 2 -32.75 -17.53 22.13
CA ILE A 2 -31.39 -16.97 22.06
C ILE A 2 -31.25 -16.35 20.68
N GLU A 3 -31.16 -15.02 20.62
CA GLU A 3 -30.83 -14.30 19.39
C GLU A 3 -29.46 -14.80 18.91
N LYS A 4 -29.46 -15.55 17.80
CA LYS A 4 -28.25 -15.81 17.04
C LYS A 4 -27.82 -14.48 16.43
N ASN A 5 -26.97 -13.75 17.14
CA ASN A 5 -26.16 -12.69 16.57
C ASN A 5 -25.34 -13.29 15.44
N ASN A 6 -25.87 -13.21 14.22
CA ASN A 6 -25.29 -13.77 13.01
C ASN A 6 -24.14 -12.86 12.55
N LYS A 7 -23.14 -12.70 13.42
CA LYS A 7 -21.96 -11.90 13.14
C LYS A 7 -21.16 -12.69 12.12
N MET A 8 -21.21 -12.26 10.85
CA MET A 8 -20.38 -12.87 9.80
C MET A 8 -18.93 -12.94 10.30
N LEU A 9 -18.34 -14.13 10.22
CA LEU A 9 -16.95 -14.36 10.62
C LEU A 9 -15.96 -13.58 9.75
N LYS A 10 -16.38 -13.23 8.52
CA LYS A 10 -15.60 -12.48 7.54
C LYS A 10 -16.26 -11.12 7.27
N ASN A 11 -15.46 -10.06 7.22
CA ASN A 11 -15.89 -8.70 6.92
C ASN A 11 -14.83 -8.05 6.02
N PHE A 12 -14.95 -8.26 4.71
CA PHE A 12 -14.01 -7.75 3.71
C PHE A 12 -14.41 -6.34 3.25
N LEU A 13 -13.43 -5.61 2.74
CA LEU A 13 -13.68 -4.39 1.98
C LEU A 13 -13.89 -4.80 0.51
N GLU A 14 -15.13 -5.10 0.17
CA GLU A 14 -15.50 -5.43 -1.21
C GLU A 14 -15.92 -4.13 -1.91
N ILE A 15 -15.16 -3.77 -2.96
CA ILE A 15 -15.46 -2.63 -3.82
C ILE A 15 -15.72 -3.19 -5.22
N PRO A 16 -16.89 -2.94 -5.83
CA PRO A 16 -17.17 -3.34 -7.21
C PRO A 16 -16.11 -2.82 -8.18
N TYR A 17 -15.87 -3.54 -9.28
CA TYR A 17 -14.86 -3.17 -10.27
C TYR A 17 -15.10 -1.78 -10.89
N ASP A 18 -16.37 -1.44 -11.17
CA ASP A 18 -16.74 -0.12 -11.70
C ASP A 18 -16.38 1.01 -10.70
N ASP A 19 -16.62 0.78 -9.41
CA ASP A 19 -16.26 1.75 -8.36
C ASP A 19 -14.73 1.82 -8.16
N LEU A 20 -14.03 0.68 -8.25
CA LEU A 20 -12.56 0.64 -8.21
C LEU A 20 -11.94 1.42 -9.37
N GLU A 21 -12.51 1.31 -10.58
CA GLU A 21 -12.07 2.10 -11.73
C GLU A 21 -12.20 3.59 -11.45
N VAL A 22 -13.36 4.05 -10.97
CA VAL A 22 -13.59 5.46 -10.63
C VAL A 22 -12.60 5.95 -9.58
N ILE A 23 -12.36 5.16 -8.53
CA ILE A 23 -11.42 5.51 -7.46
C ILE A 23 -9.98 5.60 -8.00
N ASN A 24 -9.55 4.64 -8.82
CA ASN A 24 -8.20 4.61 -9.37
C ASN A 24 -7.95 5.69 -10.43
N LEU A 25 -8.94 5.99 -11.29
CA LEU A 25 -8.87 7.11 -12.23
C LEU A 25 -8.78 8.45 -11.48
N LYS A 26 -9.54 8.61 -10.40
CA LYS A 26 -9.41 9.78 -9.52
C LYS A 26 -8.05 9.85 -8.85
N ALA A 27 -7.51 8.73 -8.35
CA ALA A 27 -6.17 8.71 -7.76
C ALA A 27 -5.09 9.11 -8.79
N LYS A 28 -5.21 8.62 -10.03
CA LYS A 28 -4.35 9.03 -11.15
C LYS A 28 -4.45 10.53 -11.44
N ASP A 29 -5.67 11.08 -11.55
CA ASP A 29 -5.87 12.51 -11.80
C ASP A 29 -5.28 13.38 -10.69
N ARG A 30 -5.42 12.92 -9.43
CA ARG A 30 -4.87 13.62 -8.26
C ARG A 30 -3.34 13.60 -8.23
N ALA A 31 -2.72 12.51 -8.67
CA ALA A 31 -1.25 12.40 -8.76
C ALA A 31 -0.63 13.53 -9.60
N GLU A 32 -1.33 13.99 -10.63
CA GLU A 32 -0.86 15.05 -11.52
C GLU A 32 -1.15 16.47 -11.00
N LYS A 33 -2.22 16.63 -10.20
CA LYS A 33 -2.77 17.96 -9.84
C LYS A 33 -2.48 18.39 -8.41
N VAL A 34 -2.12 17.46 -7.53
CA VAL A 34 -2.03 17.70 -6.08
C VAL A 34 -0.59 17.53 -5.61
N SER A 35 -0.14 18.37 -4.68
CA SER A 35 1.21 18.26 -4.14
C SER A 35 1.42 16.95 -3.37
N PRO A 36 2.64 16.35 -3.41
CA PRO A 36 2.94 15.11 -2.71
C PRO A 36 2.61 15.16 -1.21
N PHE A 37 2.90 16.29 -0.55
CA PHE A 37 2.59 16.51 0.86
C PHE A 37 1.09 16.42 1.18
N LEU A 38 0.24 16.99 0.31
CA LEU A 38 -1.20 16.95 0.52
C LEU A 38 -1.74 15.52 0.25
N LEU A 39 -1.22 14.85 -0.78
CA LEU A 39 -1.57 13.46 -1.08
C LEU A 39 -1.22 12.52 0.09
N GLU A 40 0.00 12.63 0.63
CA GLU A 40 0.42 11.88 1.81
C GLU A 40 -0.57 12.08 2.95
N LYS A 41 -0.85 13.34 3.31
CA LYS A 41 -1.73 13.68 4.43
C LYS A 41 -3.11 13.05 4.27
N GLU A 42 -3.69 13.14 3.09
CA GLU A 42 -5.01 12.59 2.79
C GLU A 42 -5.03 11.07 2.82
N TYR A 43 -4.07 10.41 2.17
CA TYR A 43 -4.02 8.96 2.11
C TYR A 43 -3.68 8.34 3.46
N ARG A 44 -2.76 8.93 4.23
CA ARG A 44 -2.50 8.50 5.62
C ARG A 44 -3.75 8.64 6.47
N ALA A 45 -4.49 9.76 6.37
CA ALA A 45 -5.73 9.95 7.11
C ALA A 45 -6.82 8.94 6.71
N PHE A 46 -6.94 8.62 5.41
CA PHE A 46 -7.84 7.57 4.93
C PHE A 46 -7.46 6.19 5.50
N LEU A 47 -6.19 5.80 5.37
CA LEU A 47 -5.68 4.50 5.82
C LEU A 47 -5.79 4.34 7.33
N GLN A 48 -5.60 5.41 8.11
CA GLN A 48 -5.83 5.39 9.56
C GLN A 48 -7.29 5.10 9.92
N LYS A 49 -8.24 5.67 9.18
CA LYS A 49 -9.68 5.51 9.41
C LYS A 49 -10.22 4.16 8.95
N GLU A 50 -9.76 3.66 7.80
CA GLU A 50 -10.28 2.41 7.22
C GLU A 50 -9.75 1.19 7.98
N LYS A 51 -10.63 0.49 8.70
CA LYS A 51 -10.24 -0.64 9.57
C LYS A 51 -10.11 -1.97 8.82
N ARG A 52 -10.67 -2.09 7.62
CA ARG A 52 -10.72 -3.33 6.84
C ARG A 52 -9.43 -3.59 6.07
N ILE A 53 -8.72 -2.54 5.63
CA ILE A 53 -7.38 -2.67 5.05
C ILE A 53 -6.38 -3.06 6.15
N LYS A 54 -5.73 -4.22 5.97
CA LYS A 54 -4.77 -4.78 6.94
C LYS A 54 -3.33 -4.72 6.45
N ALA A 55 -3.13 -4.93 5.16
CA ALA A 55 -1.83 -4.91 4.53
C ALA A 55 -1.77 -3.83 3.45
N ILE A 56 -0.57 -3.33 3.18
CA ILE A 56 -0.24 -2.45 2.07
C ILE A 56 0.98 -3.03 1.38
N THR A 57 0.89 -3.25 0.07
CA THR A 57 2.01 -3.67 -0.76
C THR A 57 2.75 -2.43 -1.26
N LEU A 58 4.04 -2.31 -0.94
CA LEU A 58 4.94 -1.36 -1.57
C LEU A 58 5.70 -2.05 -2.69
N CYS A 59 5.81 -1.36 -3.82
CA CYS A 59 6.49 -1.92 -4.98
C CYS A 59 7.59 -0.98 -5.47
N PHE A 60 8.66 -1.55 -5.99
CA PHE A 60 9.75 -0.83 -6.63
C PHE A 60 10.41 -1.70 -7.68
N THR A 61 11.22 -1.07 -8.54
CA THR A 61 11.94 -1.75 -9.61
C THR A 61 13.43 -1.66 -9.37
N ASP A 62 14.17 -2.75 -9.57
CA ASP A 62 15.63 -2.75 -9.48
C ASP A 62 16.32 -2.28 -10.77
N LEU A 63 17.65 -2.16 -10.72
CA LEU A 63 18.45 -1.72 -11.88
C LEU A 63 18.32 -2.67 -13.09
N GLU A 64 18.00 -3.95 -12.88
CA GLU A 64 17.75 -4.91 -13.95
C GLU A 64 16.31 -4.84 -14.50
N GLY A 65 15.47 -3.98 -13.92
CA GLY A 65 14.07 -3.83 -14.31
C GLY A 65 13.12 -4.84 -13.64
N ARG A 66 13.56 -5.56 -12.60
CA ARG A 66 12.69 -6.52 -11.90
C ARG A 66 11.77 -5.77 -10.93
N PHE A 67 10.50 -6.13 -10.96
CA PHE A 67 9.48 -5.56 -10.08
C PHE A 67 9.41 -6.35 -8.77
N HIS A 68 9.70 -5.68 -7.67
CA HIS A 68 9.68 -6.22 -6.31
C HIS A 68 8.42 -5.75 -5.58
N MET A 69 7.85 -6.62 -4.74
CA MET A 69 6.67 -6.34 -3.93
C MET A 69 6.96 -6.69 -2.47
N LEU A 70 6.68 -5.77 -1.56
CA LEU A 70 6.86 -5.92 -0.12
C LEU A 70 5.53 -5.65 0.58
N ASP A 71 4.99 -6.67 1.24
CA ASP A 71 3.75 -6.55 2.01
C ASP A 71 4.04 -6.11 3.44
N TYR A 72 3.48 -4.96 3.83
CA TYR A 72 3.56 -4.44 5.17
C TYR A 72 2.22 -4.52 5.89
N ASP A 73 2.23 -4.79 7.20
CA ASP A 73 1.09 -4.44 8.04
C ASP A 73 0.86 -2.92 7.96
N LYS A 74 -0.39 -2.52 7.73
CA LYS A 74 -0.77 -1.13 7.53
C LYS A 74 -0.34 -0.23 8.70
N LYS A 75 -0.48 -0.71 9.95
CA LYS A 75 -0.14 0.11 11.13
C LYS A 75 1.36 0.29 11.22
N PHE A 76 2.13 -0.77 10.95
CA PHE A 76 3.57 -0.68 10.88
C PHE A 76 4.01 0.34 9.81
N LEU A 77 3.50 0.22 8.58
CA LEU A 77 3.83 1.13 7.49
C LEU A 77 3.51 2.60 7.84
N LEU A 78 2.33 2.89 8.40
CA LEU A 78 1.95 4.27 8.72
C LEU A 78 2.80 4.90 9.84
N ASN A 79 3.30 4.07 10.77
CA ASN A 79 4.17 4.51 11.87
C ASN A 79 5.62 4.67 11.42
N SER A 80 6.06 3.88 10.44
CA SER A 80 7.45 3.82 9.96
C SER A 80 7.63 4.42 8.57
N ALA A 81 6.65 5.16 8.05
CA ALA A 81 6.61 5.62 6.66
C ALA A 81 7.86 6.40 6.22
N ASP A 82 8.51 7.12 7.13
CA ASP A 82 9.71 7.92 6.89
C ASP A 82 11.02 7.13 7.09
N ASN A 83 10.93 5.87 7.52
CA ASN A 83 12.08 5.05 7.91
C ASN A 83 11.88 3.57 7.53
N LEU A 84 11.33 3.33 6.33
CA LEU A 84 11.22 1.97 5.80
C LEU A 84 12.57 1.56 5.22
N THR A 85 13.02 0.37 5.61
CA THR A 85 14.24 -0.24 5.08
C THR A 85 13.95 -1.61 4.48
N PHE A 86 14.81 -2.03 3.56
CA PHE A 86 14.85 -3.40 3.04
C PHE A 86 16.30 -3.84 2.86
N ASP A 87 16.50 -5.15 2.88
CA ASP A 87 17.80 -5.76 2.63
C ASP A 87 18.10 -5.79 1.12
N GLY A 88 18.92 -4.83 0.68
CA GLY A 88 19.44 -4.69 -0.68
C GLY A 88 20.45 -5.76 -1.06
N SER A 89 21.03 -6.51 -0.11
CA SER A 89 21.94 -7.63 -0.46
C SER A 89 21.20 -8.78 -1.16
N SER A 90 19.90 -8.88 -0.92
CA SER A 90 19.00 -9.83 -1.58
C SER A 90 18.58 -9.37 -2.99
N ILE A 91 18.97 -8.17 -3.44
CA ILE A 91 18.60 -7.59 -4.75
C ILE A 91 19.84 -7.31 -5.60
N ARG A 92 19.90 -7.93 -6.78
CA ARG A 92 21.05 -7.79 -7.68
C ARG A 92 21.16 -6.35 -8.17
N GLY A 93 22.36 -5.79 -8.07
CA GLY A 93 22.70 -4.48 -8.62
C GLY A 93 22.54 -3.29 -7.66
N PHE A 94 22.00 -3.45 -6.46
CA PHE A 94 21.80 -2.33 -5.53
C PHE A 94 23.01 -2.01 -4.63
N SER A 95 23.71 -3.00 -4.09
CA SER A 95 24.96 -2.78 -3.33
C SER A 95 25.86 -4.02 -3.27
N GLN A 96 27.17 -3.84 -3.02
CA GLN A 96 28.01 -4.94 -2.50
C GLN A 96 27.56 -5.23 -1.06
N GLN A 97 27.70 -6.49 -0.61
CA GLN A 97 27.21 -7.05 0.66
C GLN A 97 27.56 -6.27 1.95
N HIS A 98 28.35 -5.20 1.88
CA HIS A 98 28.80 -4.35 2.98
C HIS A 98 27.93 -3.08 3.22
N GLU A 99 26.94 -2.79 2.37
CA GLU A 99 25.96 -1.69 2.54
C GLU A 99 24.54 -2.16 2.19
N SER A 100 24.02 -3.13 2.95
CA SER A 100 22.79 -3.84 2.59
C SER A 100 21.50 -3.07 2.89
N ASP A 101 21.47 -2.23 3.92
CA ASP A 101 20.22 -1.59 4.35
C ASP A 101 19.94 -0.35 3.51
N LEU A 102 18.95 -0.46 2.63
CA LEU A 102 18.50 0.63 1.77
C LEU A 102 17.19 1.22 2.28
N PHE A 103 17.05 2.54 2.10
CA PHE A 103 15.82 3.26 2.44
C PHE A 103 14.79 3.16 1.32
N LEU A 104 13.55 2.90 1.70
CA LEU A 104 12.37 3.02 0.84
C LEU A 104 11.61 4.28 1.21
N THR A 105 11.42 5.15 0.23
CA THR A 105 10.50 6.28 0.34
C THR A 105 9.21 5.94 -0.39
N ILE A 106 8.07 6.25 0.22
CA ILE A 106 6.76 5.99 -0.37
C ILE A 106 6.39 7.13 -1.32
N ASP A 107 6.11 6.81 -2.58
CA ASP A 107 5.43 7.73 -3.48
C ASP A 107 3.90 7.60 -3.33
N TRP A 108 3.31 8.51 -2.56
CA TRP A 108 1.87 8.55 -2.30
C TRP A 108 1.03 8.87 -3.53
N ALA A 109 1.61 9.43 -4.60
CA ALA A 109 0.90 9.69 -5.86
C ALA A 109 0.67 8.40 -6.67
N SER A 110 1.47 7.37 -6.40
CA SER A 110 1.36 6.07 -7.08
C SER A 110 0.27 5.15 -6.55
N ILE A 111 -0.45 5.54 -5.48
CA ILE A 111 -1.41 4.65 -4.80
C ILE A 111 -2.49 4.11 -5.74
N ARG A 112 -2.76 2.80 -5.65
CA ARG A 112 -3.84 2.13 -6.37
C ARG A 112 -4.59 1.18 -5.44
N PHE A 113 -5.88 1.05 -5.68
CA PHE A 113 -6.76 0.12 -4.99
C PHE A 113 -6.94 -1.12 -5.85
N LEU A 114 -6.68 -2.28 -5.26
CA LEU A 114 -6.74 -3.56 -5.93
C LEU A 114 -8.04 -4.29 -5.57
N PRO A 115 -8.55 -5.15 -6.46
CA PRO A 115 -9.80 -5.85 -6.23
C PRO A 115 -9.63 -6.95 -5.18
N SER A 116 -10.58 -7.01 -4.24
CA SER A 116 -10.56 -7.91 -3.09
C SER A 116 -10.66 -9.40 -3.50
N ASP A 117 -11.39 -9.71 -4.56
CA ASP A 117 -11.53 -11.08 -5.05
C ASP A 117 -10.22 -11.70 -5.60
N VAL A 118 -9.20 -10.89 -5.88
CA VAL A 118 -7.87 -11.36 -6.30
C VAL A 118 -6.84 -11.29 -5.16
N PHE A 119 -6.90 -10.24 -4.34
CA PHE A 119 -5.86 -9.92 -3.35
C PHE A 119 -6.30 -10.07 -1.88
N GLY A 120 -7.57 -10.32 -1.57
CA GLY A 120 -8.04 -10.51 -0.19
C GLY A 120 -9.54 -10.51 0.05
#